data_AF-A0A8J7ULI7-F1
#
_entry.id   AF-A0A8J7ULI7-F1
#
_cell.length_a   1.000
_cell.length_b   1.000
_cell.length_c   1.000
_cell.angle_alpha   90.00
_cell.angle_beta   90.00
_cell.angle_gamma   90.00
#
_symmetry.space_group_name_H-M   'P 1'
#
loop_
_entity.id
_entity.type
_entity.pdbx_description
1 polymer ?
#
loop_
_entity_poly.entity_id
_entity_poly.type
_entity_poly.pdbx_seq_one_letter_code
_entity_poly.pdbx_strand_id
1 'polypeptide(L)'
;MTQHRDWDWHSIKAELHRRGMTLTKLAELNGLDPSACRQAGSRVNRKAEAAIADFLGVAVAKLFPDRYPIRTSKILSSKYDKPNASLKSRPQNNRAA
;
A
#
# COMPACT_ATOMS: atom_id res chain seq x y z
N MET A 1 -30.18 10.51 -5.86
CA MET A 1 -29.96 9.25 -5.12
C MET A 1 -28.46 9.00 -5.05
N THR A 2 -27.83 9.28 -3.91
CA THR A 2 -26.39 9.09 -3.74
C THR A 2 -26.15 7.60 -3.54
N GLN A 3 -25.77 6.90 -4.60
CA GLN A 3 -25.47 5.47 -4.52
C GLN A 3 -24.28 5.29 -3.57
N HIS A 4 -24.54 4.73 -2.39
CA HIS A 4 -23.50 4.14 -1.57
C HIS A 4 -22.93 2.96 -2.38
N ARG A 5 -21.85 3.22 -3.12
CA ARG A 5 -21.12 2.19 -3.85
C ARG A 5 -20.38 1.38 -2.81
N ASP A 6 -21.02 0.34 -2.29
CA ASP A 6 -20.34 -0.71 -1.55
C ASP A 6 -19.36 -1.36 -2.53
N TRP A 7 -18.07 -1.12 -2.30
CA TRP A 7 -17.01 -1.64 -3.14
C TRP A 7 -16.85 -3.13 -2.88
N ASP A 8 -17.65 -3.95 -3.57
CA ASP A 8 -17.41 -5.39 -3.66
C ASP A 8 -16.22 -5.68 -4.59
N TRP A 9 -15.54 -6.81 -4.37
CA TRP A 9 -14.44 -7.26 -5.23
C TRP A 9 -14.84 -7.39 -6.69
N HIS A 10 -16.08 -7.81 -6.97
CA HIS A 10 -16.60 -7.86 -8.34
C HIS A 10 -16.79 -6.46 -8.92
N SER A 11 -17.23 -5.50 -8.12
CA SER A 11 -17.36 -4.09 -8.53
C SER A 11 -16.00 -3.48 -8.88
N ILE A 12 -14.96 -3.76 -8.08
CA ILE A 12 -13.58 -3.32 -8.34
C ILE A 12 -13.08 -3.91 -9.68
N LYS A 13 -13.26 -5.22 -9.90
CA LYS A 13 -12.89 -5.88 -11.16
C LYS A 13 -13.64 -5.32 -12.35
N ALA A 14 -14.95 -5.11 -12.21
CA ALA A 14 -15.78 -4.58 -13.27
C ALA A 14 -15.34 -3.16 -13.64
N GLU A 15 -15.02 -2.32 -12.66
CA GLU A 15 -14.56 -0.95 -12.89
C GLU A 15 -13.16 -0.92 -13.54
N LEU A 16 -12.25 -1.81 -13.13
CA LEU A 16 -10.96 -2.03 -13.83
C LEU A 16 -11.19 -2.37 -15.31
N HIS A 17 -12.06 -3.34 -15.58
CA HIS A 17 -12.36 -3.77 -16.95
C HIS A 17 -13.06 -2.66 -17.77
N ARG A 18 -13.96 -1.88 -17.16
CA ARG A 18 -14.60 -0.72 -17.81
C ARG A 18 -13.58 0.34 -18.24
N ARG A 19 -12.48 0.49 -17.50
CA ARG A 19 -11.36 1.38 -17.83
C ARG A 19 -10.32 0.72 -18.76
N GLY A 20 -10.59 -0.48 -19.27
CA GLY A 20 -9.68 -1.22 -20.15
C GLY A 20 -8.45 -1.79 -19.44
N MET A 21 -8.51 -1.96 -18.12
CA MET A 21 -7.39 -2.39 -17.29
C MET A 21 -7.65 -3.79 -16.69
N THR A 22 -6.59 -4.55 -16.45
CA THR A 22 -6.67 -5.85 -15.76
C THR A 22 -5.80 -5.85 -14.52
N LEU A 23 -6.13 -6.69 -13.53
CA LEU A 23 -5.33 -6.85 -12.31
C LEU A 23 -3.89 -7.28 -12.61
N THR A 24 -3.71 -8.17 -13.59
CA THR A 24 -2.40 -8.64 -14.07
C THR A 24 -1.60 -7.47 -14.63
N LYS A 25 -2.19 -6.69 -15.55
CA LYS A 25 -1.46 -5.60 -16.19
C LYS A 25 -1.17 -4.46 -15.21
N LEU A 26 -2.08 -4.20 -14.28
CA LEU A 26 -1.86 -3.26 -13.18
C LEU A 26 -0.69 -3.70 -12.29
N ALA A 27 -0.58 -5.00 -11.98
CA ALA A 27 0.55 -5.53 -11.22
C ALA A 27 1.88 -5.31 -11.97
N GLU A 28 1.93 -5.65 -13.26
CA GLU A 28 3.12 -5.46 -14.11
C GLU A 28 3.56 -3.99 -14.14
N LEU A 29 2.63 -3.05 -14.32
CA LEU A 29 2.92 -1.62 -14.34
C LEU A 29 3.50 -1.10 -13.01
N ASN A 30 3.14 -1.75 -11.90
CA ASN A 30 3.63 -1.41 -10.57
C ASN A 30 4.85 -2.25 -10.14
N GLY A 31 5.40 -3.09 -11.03
CA GLY A 31 6.50 -4.00 -10.71
C GLY A 31 6.15 -5.04 -9.64
N LEU A 32 4.87 -5.43 -9.56
CA LEU A 32 4.35 -6.43 -8.63
C LEU A 32 4.13 -7.76 -9.36
N ASP A 33 4.19 -8.84 -8.58
CA ASP A 33 3.82 -10.15 -9.09
C ASP A 33 2.33 -10.17 -9.52
N PRO A 34 1.98 -10.71 -10.70
CA PRO A 34 0.59 -10.76 -11.16
C PRO A 34 -0.38 -11.44 -10.18
N SER A 35 0.10 -12.40 -9.39
CA SER A 35 -0.71 -13.05 -8.36
C SER A 35 -1.02 -12.11 -7.20
N ALA A 36 -0.17 -11.12 -6.91
CA ALA A 36 -0.39 -10.16 -5.83
C ALA A 36 -1.69 -9.38 -6.00
N CYS A 37 -1.94 -8.82 -7.20
CA CYS A 37 -3.18 -8.09 -7.49
C CYS A 37 -4.39 -9.02 -7.57
N ARG A 38 -4.25 -10.28 -8.03
CA ARG A 38 -5.35 -11.26 -7.99
C ARG A 38 -5.73 -11.63 -6.56
N GLN A 39 -4.75 -11.80 -5.69
CA GLN A 39 -4.93 -12.19 -4.30
C GLN A 39 -5.34 -11.01 -3.41
N ALA A 40 -5.25 -9.76 -3.88
CA ALA A 40 -5.57 -8.56 -3.09
C ALA A 40 -7.02 -8.57 -2.53
N GLY A 41 -7.96 -9.25 -3.20
CA GLY A 41 -9.32 -9.42 -2.69
C GLY A 41 -9.45 -10.38 -1.49
N SER A 42 -8.50 -11.31 -1.33
CA SER A 42 -8.57 -12.35 -0.27
C SER A 42 -7.46 -12.20 0.78
N ARG A 43 -6.24 -11.85 0.36
CA ARG A 43 -5.06 -11.68 1.20
C ARG A 43 -4.64 -10.21 1.26
N VAL A 44 -4.13 -9.80 2.43
CA VAL A 44 -3.58 -8.46 2.62
C VAL A 44 -2.36 -8.30 1.72
N ASN A 45 -2.41 -7.37 0.77
CA ASN A 45 -1.23 -6.98 0.01
C ASN A 45 -1.25 -5.48 -0.23
N ARG A 46 -0.61 -4.74 0.69
CA ARG A 46 -0.67 -3.28 0.73
C ARG A 46 -0.20 -2.62 -0.57
N LYS A 47 0.80 -3.19 -1.25
CA LYS A 47 1.27 -2.64 -2.53
C LYS A 47 0.24 -2.82 -3.63
N ALA A 48 -0.38 -4.00 -3.70
CA ALA A 48 -1.43 -4.28 -4.68
C ALA A 48 -2.71 -3.48 -4.40
N GLU A 49 -3.12 -3.38 -3.13
CA GLU A 49 -4.26 -2.57 -2.69
C GLU A 49 -4.04 -1.09 -3.05
N ALA A 50 -2.83 -0.56 -2.79
CA ALA A 50 -2.47 0.81 -3.14
C ALA A 50 -2.50 1.04 -4.66
N ALA A 51 -1.98 0.11 -5.47
CA ALA A 51 -2.03 0.22 -6.92
C ALA A 51 -3.47 0.24 -7.46
N ILE A 52 -4.36 -0.57 -6.89
CA ILE A 52 -5.79 -0.58 -7.25
C ILE A 52 -6.47 0.72 -6.84
N ALA A 53 -6.19 1.20 -5.62
CA ALA A 53 -6.71 2.45 -5.08
C ALA A 53 -6.29 3.66 -5.93
N ASP A 54 -5.01 3.73 -6.29
CA ASP A 54 -4.42 4.77 -7.13
C ASP A 54 -5.05 4.77 -8.53
N PHE A 55 -5.17 3.60 -9.15
CA PHE A 55 -5.81 3.47 -10.46
C PHE A 55 -7.30 3.88 -10.45
N LEU A 56 -8.02 3.55 -9.39
CA LEU A 56 -9.43 3.91 -9.25
C LEU A 56 -9.62 5.38 -8.82
N GLY A 57 -8.60 6.02 -8.26
CA GLY A 57 -8.68 7.35 -7.65
C GLY A 57 -9.47 7.35 -6.34
N VAL A 58 -9.52 6.20 -5.65
CA VAL A 58 -10.31 6.00 -4.42
C VAL A 58 -9.37 5.65 -3.29
N ALA A 59 -9.58 6.22 -2.10
CA ALA A 59 -8.77 5.88 -0.94
C ALA A 59 -8.82 4.36 -0.65
N VAL A 60 -7.67 3.76 -0.38
CA VAL A 60 -7.57 2.31 -0.11
C VAL A 60 -8.45 1.87 1.07
N ALA A 61 -8.63 2.75 2.07
CA ALA A 61 -9.51 2.50 3.21
C ALA A 61 -11.00 2.46 2.85
N LYS A 62 -11.41 3.07 1.74
CA LYS A 62 -12.79 2.97 1.22
C LYS A 62 -13.01 1.67 0.44
N LEU A 63 -11.97 1.17 -0.23
CA LEU A 63 -12.02 -0.11 -0.97
C LEU A 63 -11.90 -1.31 -0.03
N PHE A 64 -11.08 -1.18 1.02
CA PHE A 64 -10.78 -2.24 1.98
C PHE A 64 -11.03 -1.76 3.42
N PRO A 65 -12.29 -1.49 3.80
CA PRO A 65 -12.61 -0.96 5.13
C PRO A 65 -12.24 -1.93 6.26
N ASP A 66 -12.26 -3.24 6.01
CA ASP A 66 -11.88 -4.27 6.99
C ASP A 66 -10.37 -4.26 7.34
N ARG A 67 -9.53 -3.74 6.43
CA ARG A 67 -8.06 -3.79 6.54
C ARG A 67 -7.46 -2.52 7.16
N TYR A 68 -8.19 -1.41 7.12
CA TYR A 68 -7.72 -0.09 7.53
C TYR A 68 -8.65 0.50 8.60
N PRO A 69 -8.16 1.25 9.60
CA PRO A 69 -6.81 1.81 9.72
C PRO A 69 -5.76 0.78 10.17
N ILE A 70 -4.56 0.87 9.60
CA ILE A 70 -3.41 0.06 10.02
C ILE A 70 -3.05 0.46 11.45
N ARG A 71 -3.45 -0.37 12.42
CA ARG A 71 -2.98 -0.23 13.79
C ARG A 71 -1.59 -0.84 13.84
N THR A 72 -0.55 -0.01 13.96
CA THR A 72 0.76 -0.50 14.38
C THR A 72 0.59 -1.01 15.81
N SER A 73 0.85 -2.30 16.03
CA SER A 73 0.97 -2.90 17.36
C SER A 73 2.24 -2.39 18.05
N LYS A 74 2.39 -1.07 18.17
CA LYS A 74 3.50 -0.45 18.90
C LYS A 74 3.21 -0.69 20.37
N ILE A 75 3.68 -1.82 20.87
CA ILE A 75 3.74 -2.11 22.32
C ILE A 75 4.70 -1.12 23.00
N LEU A 76 5.63 -0.53 22.23
CA LEU A 76 6.59 0.43 22.73
C LEU A 76 5.91 1.77 23.09
N SER A 77 5.71 1.98 24.38
CA SER A 77 5.29 3.27 24.94
C SER A 77 6.18 4.40 24.44
N SER A 78 5.59 5.57 24.19
CA SER A 78 6.29 6.81 23.83
C SER A 78 7.45 7.15 24.78
N LYS A 79 7.43 6.63 26.02
CA LYS A 79 8.52 6.78 27.00
C LYS A 79 9.86 6.18 26.54
N TYR A 80 9.85 5.21 25.62
CA TYR A 80 11.03 4.51 25.13
C TYR A 80 11.45 4.93 23.71
N ASP A 81 10.79 5.93 23.13
CA ASP A 81 11.20 6.56 21.87
C ASP A 81 12.44 7.42 22.17
N LYS A 82 13.60 6.76 22.31
CA LYS A 82 14.88 7.46 22.37
C LYS A 82 15.16 7.96 20.94
N PRO A 83 15.36 9.26 20.70
CA PRO A 83 15.88 9.70 19.42
C PRO A 83 17.26 9.05 19.28
N ASN A 84 17.45 8.23 18.25
CA ASN A 84 18.74 7.64 17.92
C ASN A 84 19.70 8.74 17.45
N ALA A 85 20.20 9.54 18.39
CA ALA A 85 21.33 10.44 18.20
C ALA A 85 22.62 9.60 18.14
N SER A 86 22.79 8.79 17.09
CA SER A 86 24.10 8.27 16.66
C SER A 86 23.93 7.33 15.47
N LEU A 87 23.84 7.86 14.25
CA LEU A 87 24.25 7.15 13.04
C LEU A 87 24.74 8.18 12.01
N LYS A 88 25.94 8.74 12.25
CA LYS A 88 26.93 9.22 11.27
C LYS A 88 27.86 10.28 11.91
N SER A 89 28.78 9.82 12.75
CA SER A 89 30.10 10.45 12.83
C SER A 89 31.05 9.58 12.01
N ARG A 90 31.17 9.89 10.73
CA ARG A 90 32.18 9.30 9.85
C ARG A 90 33.42 10.20 10.00
N PRO A 91 34.52 9.78 10.64
CA PRO A 91 35.72 10.62 10.65
C PRO A 91 36.27 10.69 9.23
N GLN A 92 36.41 11.90 8.71
CA GLN A 92 37.04 12.18 7.43
C GLN A 92 38.54 11.94 7.62
N ASN A 93 39.06 10.82 7.12
CA ASN A 93 40.48 10.51 7.15
C ASN A 93 41.20 11.38 6.12
N ASN A 94 41.79 12.49 6.56
CA ASN A 94 42.66 13.32 5.73
C ASN A 94 44.05 12.70 5.71
N ARG A 95 44.36 11.98 4.61
CA ARG A 95 45.75 11.67 4.23
C ARG A 95 46.45 12.98 3.84
N ALA A 96 47.49 13.36 4.56
CA ALA A 96 48.44 14.39 4.15
C ALA A 96 49.86 13.91 4.47
N ALA A 97 50.68 13.89 3.40
CA ALA A 97 52.14 13.87 3.26
C ALA A 97 52.97 12.95 4.16
#